data_AF-A0A8C8G347-F1
#
_entry.id   AF-A0A8C8G347-F1
#
_cell.length_a   1.000
_cell.length_b   1.000
_cell.length_c   1.000
_cell.angle_alpha   90.00
_cell.angle_beta   90.00
_cell.angle_gamma   90.00
#
_symmetry.space_group_name_H-M   'P 1'
#
loop_
_entity.id
_entity.type
_entity.pdbx_description
1 polymer ?
#
loop_
_entity_poly.entity_id
_entity_poly.type
_entity_poly.pdbx_seq_one_letter_code
_entity_poly.pdbx_strand_id
1 'polypeptide(L)'
;FSGLPGTLVKNHFVDLHRTDLIQRVSEVDPILDRLLKRRVITDNGYSDVRSERTKQKKMRELFDGPLTGCGPKGKDIFLEILKEQEPFLIRELKGE
;
A
#
# COMPACT_ATOMS: atom_id res chain seq x y z
N PHE A 1 -23.72 -24.02 -19.36
CA PHE A 1 -22.60 -24.10 -18.39
C PHE A 1 -21.41 -23.33 -18.93
N SER A 2 -21.08 -22.18 -18.33
CA SER A 2 -19.74 -21.53 -18.30
C SER A 2 -19.93 -20.04 -17.98
N GLY A 3 -19.44 -19.43 -16.90
CA GLY A 3 -18.35 -19.81 -16.00
C GLY A 3 -18.62 -19.46 -14.53
N LEU A 4 -17.72 -19.94 -13.70
CA LEU A 4 -17.82 -20.13 -12.25
C LEU A 4 -17.83 -18.82 -11.44
N PRO A 5 -18.50 -18.78 -10.27
CA PRO A 5 -18.32 -17.74 -9.27
C PRO A 5 -17.02 -18.05 -8.51
N GLY A 6 -15.90 -17.51 -8.99
CA GLY A 6 -14.59 -18.01 -8.61
C GLY A 6 -13.46 -16.99 -8.67
N THR A 7 -13.62 -15.86 -7.99
CA THR A 7 -12.46 -15.15 -7.46
C THR A 7 -12.78 -14.81 -6.02
N LEU A 8 -12.50 -15.76 -5.12
CA LEU A 8 -12.07 -15.42 -3.76
C LEU A 8 -10.86 -14.52 -3.95
N VAL A 9 -11.08 -13.21 -4.00
CA VAL A 9 -10.01 -12.23 -3.88
C VAL A 9 -9.41 -12.53 -2.51
N LYS A 10 -8.28 -13.26 -2.47
CA LYS A 10 -7.47 -13.32 -1.28
C LYS A 10 -7.16 -11.85 -0.97
N ASN A 11 -7.80 -11.30 0.05
CA ASN A 11 -7.51 -9.95 0.51
C ASN A 11 -6.01 -9.93 0.82
N HIS A 12 -5.26 -9.18 0.04
CA HIS A 12 -3.82 -9.08 0.24
C HIS A 12 -3.58 -8.50 1.65
N PHE A 13 -2.46 -8.83 2.30
CA PHE A 13 -2.15 -8.33 3.65
C PHE A 13 -2.37 -6.82 3.79
N VAL A 14 -1.92 -6.05 2.79
CA VAL A 14 -2.06 -4.58 2.78
C VAL A 14 -3.52 -4.11 2.68
N ASP A 15 -4.40 -4.89 2.05
CA ASP A 15 -5.84 -4.59 1.99
C ASP A 15 -6.51 -4.92 3.33
N LEU A 16 -6.14 -6.06 3.93
CA LEU A 16 -6.64 -6.49 5.24
C LEU A 16 -6.32 -5.48 6.34
N HIS A 17 -5.11 -4.91 6.32
CA HIS A 17 -4.63 -3.96 7.32
C HIS A 17 -4.67 -2.50 6.85
N ARG A 18 -5.48 -2.17 5.83
CA ARG A 18 -5.55 -0.82 5.25
C ARG A 18 -5.76 0.25 6.33
N THR A 19 -6.68 0.03 7.27
CA THR A 19 -6.98 1.01 8.33
C THR A 19 -5.78 1.23 9.25
N ASP A 20 -5.13 0.16 9.72
CA ASP A 20 -3.95 0.25 10.56
C ASP A 20 -2.80 0.95 9.85
N LEU A 21 -2.52 0.57 8.60
CA LEU A 21 -1.46 1.18 7.80
C LEU A 21 -1.72 2.68 7.57
N ILE A 22 -2.96 3.09 7.31
CA ILE A 22 -3.32 4.50 7.17
C ILE A 22 -3.07 5.28 8.47
N GLN A 23 -3.39 4.70 9.63
CA GLN A 23 -3.29 5.41 10.90
C GLN A 23 -1.87 5.43 11.48
N ARG A 24 -1.10 4.37 11.25
CA ARG A 24 0.07 4.04 12.08
C ARG A 24 1.40 4.15 11.36
N VAL A 25 1.42 4.16 10.02
CA VAL A 25 2.66 4.47 9.28
C VAL A 25 3.20 5.82 9.75
N SER A 26 4.50 5.85 10.07
CA SER A 26 5.16 7.00 10.65
C SER A 26 5.52 8.02 9.57
N GLU A 27 6.19 7.56 8.50
CA GLU A 27 6.73 8.38 7.42
C GLU A 27 6.33 7.82 6.05
N VAL A 28 5.58 8.61 5.27
CA VAL A 28 5.03 8.18 3.97
C VAL A 28 5.95 8.50 2.81
N ASP A 29 6.71 9.60 2.90
CA ASP A 29 7.55 10.08 1.79
C ASP A 29 8.64 9.06 1.38
N PRO A 30 9.37 8.41 2.32
CA PRO A 30 10.34 7.38 1.97
C PRO A 30 9.72 6.13 1.32
N ILE A 31 8.48 5.80 1.71
CA ILE A 31 7.71 4.69 1.12
C ILE A 31 7.34 5.06 -0.32
N LEU A 32 6.85 6.28 -0.52
CA LEU A 32 6.44 6.80 -1.82
C LEU A 32 7.62 6.86 -2.81
N ASP A 33 8.78 7.31 -2.36
CA ASP A 33 10.02 7.34 -3.15
C ASP A 33 10.42 5.94 -3.62
N ARG A 34 10.32 4.93 -2.74
CA ARG A 34 10.63 3.53 -3.07
C ARG A 34 9.61 2.94 -4.04
N LEU A 35 8.32 3.26 -3.88
CA LEU A 35 7.26 2.81 -4.78
C LEU A 35 7.47 3.38 -6.20
N LEU A 36 7.81 4.66 -6.32
CA LEU A 36 8.13 5.29 -7.60
C LEU A 36 9.39 4.66 -8.22
N LYS A 37 10.46 4.52 -7.44
CA LYS A 37 11.72 3.89 -7.90
C LYS A 37 11.51 2.47 -8.41
N ARG A 38 10.64 1.69 -7.76
CA ARG A 38 10.28 0.32 -8.16
C ARG A 38 9.17 0.26 -9.23
N ARG A 39 8.73 1.42 -9.76
CA ARG A 39 7.70 1.55 -10.80
C ARG A 39 6.35 0.93 -10.42
N VAL A 40 6.02 0.95 -9.13
CA VAL A 40 4.70 0.51 -8.63
C VAL A 40 3.66 1.60 -8.84
N ILE A 41 4.08 2.87 -8.76
CA ILE A 41 3.26 4.06 -8.98
C ILE A 41 3.89 4.92 -10.08
N THR A 42 3.10 5.81 -10.67
CA THR A 42 3.54 6.79 -11.67
C THR A 42 3.97 8.10 -11.02
N ASP A 43 4.65 8.97 -11.77
CA ASP A 43 5.01 10.32 -11.31
C ASP A 43 3.78 11.17 -10.93
N ASN A 44 2.67 11.00 -11.66
CA ASN A 44 1.41 11.67 -11.33
C ASN A 44 0.86 11.17 -9.99
N GLY A 45 0.74 9.84 -9.84
CA GLY A 45 0.26 9.24 -8.58
C GLY A 45 1.18 9.57 -7.39
N TYR A 46 2.48 9.67 -7.62
CA TYR A 46 3.43 10.18 -6.64
C TYR A 46 3.12 11.62 -6.24
N SER A 47 2.93 12.51 -7.22
CA SER A 47 2.68 13.94 -6.98
C SER A 47 1.36 14.18 -6.25
N ASP A 48 0.31 13.45 -6.64
CA ASP A 48 -1.02 13.52 -6.01
C ASP A 48 -0.92 13.14 -4.53
N VAL A 49 -0.31 11.98 -4.23
CA VAL A 49 -0.11 11.54 -2.84
C VAL A 49 0.79 12.50 -2.08
N ARG A 50 1.89 12.97 -2.67
CA ARG A 50 2.84 13.86 -1.97
C ARG A 50 2.23 15.22 -1.62
N SER A 51 1.23 15.67 -2.38
CA SER A 51 0.53 16.94 -2.16
C SER A 51 -0.33 16.96 -0.88
N GLU A 52 -0.67 15.78 -0.34
CA GLU A 52 -1.50 15.68 0.85
C GLU A 52 -0.80 16.18 2.12
N ARG A 53 -1.55 16.87 2.98
CA ARG A 53 -0.99 17.59 4.13
C ARG A 53 -0.52 16.69 5.27
N THR A 54 -1.19 15.57 5.49
CA THR A 54 -0.94 14.69 6.64
C THR A 54 -0.62 13.29 6.17
N LYS A 55 0.20 12.57 6.93
CA LYS A 55 0.56 11.18 6.64
C LYS A 55 -0.65 10.26 6.46
N GLN A 56 -1.71 10.44 7.25
CA GLN A 56 -2.93 9.65 7.12
C GLN A 56 -3.68 9.95 5.82
N LYS A 57 -3.68 11.22 5.37
CA LYS A 57 -4.25 11.57 4.07
C LYS A 57 -3.40 11.04 2.93
N LYS A 58 -2.07 11.18 3.01
CA LYS A 58 -1.13 10.60 2.04
C LYS A 58 -1.35 9.09 1.88
N MET A 59 -1.40 8.34 2.99
CA MET A 59 -1.64 6.89 2.93
C MET A 59 -3.02 6.55 2.37
N ARG A 60 -4.06 7.31 2.74
CA ARG A 60 -5.41 7.11 2.19
C ARG A 60 -5.43 7.33 0.67
N GLU A 61 -4.86 8.43 0.21
CA GLU A 61 -4.75 8.75 -1.22
C GLU A 61 -3.95 7.68 -1.96
N LEU A 62 -2.86 7.19 -1.35
CA LEU A 62 -2.04 6.11 -1.91
C LEU A 62 -2.86 4.84 -2.13
N PHE A 63 -3.72 4.48 -1.17
CA PHE A 63 -4.61 3.33 -1.27
C PHE A 63 -5.75 3.54 -2.28
N ASP A 64 -6.33 4.74 -2.33
CA ASP A 64 -7.52 5.02 -3.13
C ASP A 64 -7.18 5.26 -4.61
N GLY A 65 -5.99 5.77 -4.90
CA GLY A 65 -5.49 5.98 -6.26
C GLY A 65 -4.40 4.98 -6.66
N PRO A 66 -3.10 5.30 -6.45
CA PRO A 66 -2.00 4.58 -7.10
C PRO A 66 -1.91 3.07 -6.82
N LEU A 67 -2.35 2.60 -5.65
CA LEU A 67 -2.33 1.16 -5.33
C LEU A 67 -3.53 0.37 -5.90
N THR A 68 -4.61 1.02 -6.33
CA THR A 68 -5.80 0.34 -6.87
C THR A 68 -5.47 -0.45 -8.14
N GLY A 69 -4.56 0.07 -8.98
CA GLY A 69 -4.20 -0.51 -10.28
C GLY A 69 -2.94 -1.37 -10.30
N CYS A 70 -2.18 -1.48 -9.20
CA CYS A 70 -0.85 -2.10 -9.22
C CYS A 70 -0.85 -3.64 -9.20
N GLY A 71 -2.03 -4.25 -8.99
CA GLY A 71 -2.21 -5.70 -8.91
C GLY A 71 -1.49 -6.36 -7.72
N PRO A 72 -1.55 -7.71 -7.60
CA PRO A 72 -0.95 -8.42 -6.48
C PRO A 72 0.57 -8.18 -6.32
N LYS A 73 1.31 -8.16 -7.43
CA LYS A 73 2.77 -7.92 -7.41
C LYS A 73 3.13 -6.53 -6.88
N GLY A 74 2.35 -5.50 -7.23
CA GLY A 74 2.55 -4.16 -6.70
C GLY A 74 2.30 -4.10 -5.20
N LYS A 75 1.29 -4.83 -4.72
CA LYS A 75 0.99 -4.97 -3.29
C LYS A 75 2.05 -5.77 -2.53
N ASP A 76 2.66 -6.79 -3.14
CA ASP A 76 3.80 -7.52 -2.57
C ASP A 76 4.99 -6.58 -2.37
N ILE A 77 5.33 -5.78 -3.39
CA ILE A 77 6.42 -4.79 -3.31
C ILE A 77 6.13 -3.74 -2.24
N PHE A 78 4.89 -3.26 -2.15
CA PHE A 78 4.48 -2.33 -1.11
C PHE A 78 4.66 -2.94 0.29
N LEU A 79 4.28 -4.20 0.48
CA LEU A 79 4.50 -4.93 1.73
C LEU A 79 5.98 -5.11 2.06
N GLU A 80 6.84 -5.40 1.08
CA GLU A 80 8.29 -5.45 1.29
C GLU A 80 8.84 -4.11 1.79
N ILE A 81 8.43 -3.00 1.16
CA ILE A 81 8.83 -1.66 1.58
C ILE A 81 8.37 -1.38 3.02
N LEU A 82 7.14 -1.77 3.37
CA LEU A 82 6.64 -1.64 4.74
C LEU A 82 7.43 -2.48 5.74
N LYS A 83 7.87 -3.69 5.38
CA LYS A 83 8.75 -4.51 6.25
C LYS A 83 10.11 -3.85 6.49
N GLU A 84 10.63 -3.11 5.50
CA GLU A 84 11.90 -2.39 5.62
C GLU A 84 11.75 -1.10 6.44
N GLN A 85 10.68 -0.33 6.22
CA GLN A 85 10.50 1.01 6.81
C GLN A 85 9.75 0.98 8.16
N GLU A 86 8.81 0.06 8.31
CA GLU A 86 7.89 -0.04 9.44
C GLU A 86 7.91 -1.46 10.05
N PRO A 87 9.09 -2.04 10.37
CA PRO A 87 9.22 -3.45 10.74
C PRO A 87 8.40 -3.82 11.99
N PHE A 88 8.34 -2.92 12.98
CA PHE A 88 7.59 -3.15 14.22
C PHE A 88 6.08 -3.17 13.97
N LEU A 89 5.57 -2.22 13.18
CA LEU A 89 4.16 -2.18 12.80
C LEU A 89 3.77 -3.46 12.05
N ILE A 90 4.59 -3.90 11.10
CA ILE A 90 4.28 -5.11 10.31
C ILE A 90 4.33 -6.38 11.17
N ARG A 91 5.27 -6.50 12.11
CA ARG A 91 5.29 -7.63 13.06
C ARG A 91 4.03 -7.67 13.91
N GLU A 92 3.65 -6.53 14.49
CA GLU A 92 2.45 -6.44 15.32
C GLU A 92 1.17 -6.81 14.54
N LEU A 93 1.02 -6.30 13.31
CA LEU A 93 -0.14 -6.61 12.46
C LEU A 93 -0.20 -8.08 12.03
N LYS A 94 0.93 -8.78 12.01
CA LYS A 94 0.98 -10.24 11.80
C LYS A 94 0.78 -11.05 13.08
N GLY A 95 0.83 -10.42 14.26
CA GLY A 95 0.84 -11.10 15.55
C GLY A 95 2.17 -11.78 15.89
N GLU A 96 3.30 -11.25 15.37
CA GLU A 96 4.68 -11.70 15.65
C GLU A 96 5.34 -10.90 16.79
#